data_AF-A0A520BCD7-F1
#
_entry.id   AF-A0A520BCD7-F1
#
_cell.length_a   1.000
_cell.length_b   1.000
_cell.length_c   1.000
_cell.angle_alpha   90.00
_cell.angle_beta   90.00
_cell.angle_gamma   90.00
#
_symmetry.space_group_name_H-M   'P 1'
#
loop_
_entity.id
_entity.type
_entity.pdbx_description
1 polymer ?
#
loop_
_entity_poly.entity_id
_entity_poly.type
_entity_poly.pdbx_seq_one_letter_code
_entity_poly.pdbx_strand_id
1 'polypeptide(L)'
;MKFSISHLEQLTGVPIHTIRIWERRYHALSPDRSDGNTRIYSDDHLKRLLDIVSLVQSGVKISTACSFTQQQINHFLEVEFSKTAGIDEKHEFYISQLVKYGLTFNELEFSKLLLN
;
A
#
# COMPACT_ATOMS: atom_id res chain seq x y z
N MET A 1 10.22 9.24 7.53
CA MET A 1 11.46 8.68 6.96
C MET A 1 11.55 9.01 5.48
N LYS A 2 12.68 8.72 4.83
CA LYS A 2 12.87 8.88 3.38
C LYS A 2 13.19 7.52 2.76
N PHE A 3 12.48 7.16 1.69
CA PHE A 3 12.64 5.89 0.98
C PHE A 3 13.12 6.11 -0.44
N SER A 4 13.92 5.16 -0.94
CA SER A 4 14.21 5.02 -2.37
C SER A 4 13.09 4.23 -3.05
N ILE A 5 13.03 4.26 -4.38
CA ILE A 5 12.07 3.42 -5.12
C ILE A 5 12.33 1.91 -4.91
N SER A 6 13.58 1.52 -4.64
CA SER A 6 13.93 0.14 -4.32
C SER A 6 13.40 -0.28 -2.94
N HIS A 7 13.42 0.61 -1.94
CA HIS A 7 12.77 0.32 -0.66
C HIS A 7 11.26 0.10 -0.84
N LEU A 8 10.59 0.88 -1.70
CA LEU A 8 9.16 0.66 -1.98
C LEU A 8 8.92 -0.73 -2.60
N GLU A 9 9.72 -1.16 -3.57
CA GLU A 9 9.61 -2.51 -4.15
C GLU A 9 9.79 -3.60 -3.09
N GLN A 10 10.81 -3.47 -2.23
CA GLN A 10 11.07 -4.44 -1.17
C GLN A 10 9.95 -4.51 -0.12
N LEU A 11 9.34 -3.37 0.22
CA LEU A 11 8.33 -3.29 1.27
C LEU A 11 6.91 -3.61 0.77
N THR A 12 6.65 -3.44 -0.53
CA THR A 12 5.32 -3.61 -1.12
C THR A 12 5.20 -4.80 -2.06
N GLY A 13 6.32 -5.42 -2.45
CA GLY A 13 6.36 -6.48 -3.46
C GLY A 13 6.08 -6.00 -4.89
N VAL A 14 5.80 -4.71 -5.10
CA VAL A 14 5.49 -4.16 -6.44
C VAL A 14 6.78 -3.83 -7.19
N PRO A 15 6.97 -4.35 -8.41
CA PRO A 15 8.16 -4.05 -9.19
C PRO A 15 8.35 -2.55 -9.43
N ILE A 16 9.60 -2.06 -9.39
CA ILE A 16 9.96 -0.65 -9.60
C ILE A 16 9.33 -0.09 -10.87
N HIS A 17 9.36 -0.84 -11.97
CA HIS A 17 8.82 -0.40 -13.25
C HIS A 17 7.30 -0.24 -13.20
N THR A 18 6.60 -1.06 -12.43
CA THR A 18 5.16 -0.98 -12.20
C THR A 18 4.80 0.26 -11.39
N ILE A 19 5.54 0.55 -10.32
CA ILE A 19 5.37 1.78 -9.52
C ILE A 19 5.49 3.02 -10.43
N ARG A 20 6.51 3.07 -11.30
CA ARG A 20 6.69 4.17 -12.26
C ARG A 20 5.53 4.31 -13.25
N ILE A 21 4.94 3.20 -13.70
CA ILE A 21 3.76 3.23 -14.57
C ILE A 21 2.57 3.81 -13.82
N TRP A 22 2.37 3.41 -12.55
CA TRP A 22 1.26 3.89 -11.73
C TRP A 22 1.39 5.38 -11.39
N GLU A 23 2.60 5.86 -11.08
CA GLU A 23 2.92 7.29 -10.95
C GLU A 23 2.50 8.05 -12.22
N ARG A 24 2.97 7.60 -13.39
CA ARG A 24 2.79 8.31 -14.65
C ARG A 24 1.34 8.29 -15.14
N ARG A 25 0.64 7.16 -15.02
CA ARG A 25 -0.69 6.97 -15.62
C ARG A 25 -1.82 7.40 -14.69
N TYR A 26 -1.64 7.25 -13.38
CA TYR A 26 -2.72 7.36 -12.41
C TYR A 26 -2.41 8.32 -11.27
N HIS A 27 -1.25 9.00 -11.30
CA HIS A 27 -0.80 9.87 -10.21
C HIS A 27 -0.82 9.15 -8.84
N ALA A 28 -0.53 7.85 -8.84
CA ALA A 28 -0.62 7.00 -7.66
C ALA A 28 0.21 7.54 -6.49
N LEU A 29 1.38 8.09 -6.83
CA LEU A 29 2.31 8.76 -5.93
C LEU A 29 2.88 10.00 -6.63
N SER A 30 3.32 10.98 -5.84
CA SER A 30 4.01 12.18 -6.32
C SER A 30 5.36 12.30 -5.61
N PRO A 31 6.41 11.59 -6.06
CA PRO A 31 7.70 11.58 -5.37
C PRO A 31 8.38 12.95 -5.39
N ASP A 32 9.06 13.26 -4.30
CA ASP A 32 10.02 14.35 -4.26
C ASP A 32 11.27 13.99 -5.07
N ARG A 33 12.08 15.00 -5.38
CA ARG A 33 13.36 14.83 -6.06
C ARG A 33 14.49 15.28 -5.16
N SER A 34 15.58 14.51 -5.15
CA SER A 34 16.86 14.95 -4.59
C SER A 34 17.53 15.97 -5.52
N ASP A 35 18.61 16.59 -5.03
CA ASP A 35 19.46 17.49 -5.82
C ASP A 35 20.03 16.79 -7.07
N GLY A 36 20.27 15.48 -6.99
CA GLY A 36 20.66 14.60 -8.12
C GLY A 36 19.49 14.08 -8.95
N ASN A 37 18.30 14.69 -8.84
CA ASN A 37 17.05 14.32 -9.54
C ASN A 37 16.56 12.86 -9.30
N THR A 38 17.01 12.24 -8.21
CA THR A 38 16.56 10.90 -7.83
C THR A 38 15.23 10.99 -7.07
N ARG A 39 14.30 10.07 -7.34
CA ARG A 39 12.99 10.02 -6.65
C ARG A 39 13.18 9.67 -5.18
N ILE A 40 12.52 10.42 -4.29
CA ILE A 40 12.47 10.20 -2.85
C ILE A 40 11.01 10.11 -2.42
N TYR A 41 10.72 9.18 -1.51
CA TYR A 41 9.37 8.95 -1.00
C TYR A 41 9.32 9.15 0.51
N SER A 42 8.22 9.72 0.99
CA SER A 42 7.91 9.88 2.41
C SER A 42 7.19 8.64 2.95
N ASP A 43 6.94 8.63 4.27
CA ASP A 43 6.12 7.60 4.90
C ASP A 43 4.69 7.58 4.33
N ASP A 44 4.15 8.75 3.98
CA ASP A 44 2.80 8.85 3.44
C ASP A 44 2.71 8.32 2.01
N HIS A 45 3.78 8.47 1.21
CA HIS A 45 3.87 7.79 -0.08
C HIS A 45 3.88 6.27 0.07
N LEU A 46 4.62 5.73 1.04
CA LEU A 46 4.65 4.29 1.30
C LEU A 46 3.29 3.77 1.80
N LYS A 47 2.65 4.45 2.75
CA LYS A 47 1.29 4.11 3.21
C LYS A 47 0.28 4.10 2.07
N ARG A 48 0.29 5.15 1.24
CA ARG A 48 -0.57 5.27 0.05
C ARG A 48 -0.34 4.10 -0.91
N LEU A 49 0.92 3.73 -1.15
CA LEU A 49 1.23 2.60 -2.03
C LEU A 49 0.73 1.28 -1.45
N LEU A 50 0.92 1.02 -0.16
CA LEU A 50 0.42 -0.19 0.51
C LEU A 50 -1.12 -0.30 0.44
N ASP A 51 -1.83 0.82 0.57
CA ASP A 51 -3.29 0.87 0.40
C ASP A 51 -3.69 0.53 -1.04
N ILE A 52 -3.03 1.12 -2.05
CA ILE A 52 -3.28 0.82 -3.47
C ILE A 52 -3.01 -0.65 -3.77
N VAL A 53 -1.91 -1.21 -3.24
CA VAL A 53 -1.55 -2.62 -3.40
C VAL A 53 -2.61 -3.53 -2.82
N SER A 54 -3.05 -3.24 -1.60
CA SER A 54 -4.09 -4.00 -0.90
C SER A 54 -5.40 -4.03 -1.71
N LEU A 55 -5.81 -2.88 -2.24
CA LEU A 55 -6.98 -2.77 -3.13
C LEU A 55 -6.80 -3.60 -4.41
N VAL A 56 -5.65 -3.48 -5.08
CA VAL A 56 -5.41 -4.21 -6.33
C VAL A 56 -5.39 -5.73 -6.12
N GLN A 57 -4.79 -6.20 -5.03
CA GLN A 57 -4.74 -7.61 -4.68
C GLN A 57 -6.12 -8.19 -4.36
N SER A 58 -7.00 -7.39 -3.78
CA SER A 58 -8.41 -7.75 -3.56
C SER A 58 -9.30 -7.69 -4.81
N GLY A 59 -8.71 -7.43 -5.99
CA GLY A 59 -9.42 -7.43 -7.29
C GLY A 59 -9.88 -6.05 -7.78
N VAL A 60 -9.58 -4.97 -7.06
CA VAL A 60 -9.89 -3.61 -7.52
C VAL A 60 -8.96 -3.23 -8.68
N LYS A 61 -9.52 -2.67 -9.76
CA LYS A 61 -8.71 -2.18 -10.88
C LYS A 61 -7.80 -1.04 -10.42
N ILE A 62 -6.53 -1.06 -10.82
CA ILE A 62 -5.53 -0.03 -10.43
C ILE A 62 -6.00 1.42 -10.67
N SER A 63 -6.65 1.69 -11.80
CA SER A 63 -7.18 3.04 -12.10
C SER A 63 -8.20 3.50 -11.07
N THR A 64 -8.99 2.57 -10.54
CA THR A 64 -10.01 2.80 -9.51
C THR A 64 -9.36 2.90 -8.13
N ALA A 65 -8.40 2.02 -7.83
CA ALA A 65 -7.68 2.06 -6.56
C ALA A 65 -6.96 3.42 -6.35
N CYS A 66 -6.32 3.95 -7.39
CA CYS A 66 -5.64 5.25 -7.33
C CYS A 66 -6.59 6.43 -7.13
N SER A 67 -7.88 6.32 -7.50
CA SER A 67 -8.86 7.39 -7.35
C SER A 67 -9.62 7.35 -6.03
N PHE A 68 -9.41 6.33 -5.20
CA PHE A 68 -10.08 6.23 -3.91
C PHE A 68 -9.62 7.30 -2.92
N THR A 69 -10.62 7.88 -2.25
CA THR A 69 -10.44 8.72 -1.06
C THR A 69 -10.06 7.85 0.15
N GLN A 70 -9.46 8.46 1.18
CA GLN A 70 -9.10 7.72 2.38
C GLN A 70 -10.31 7.03 3.04
N GLN A 71 -11.49 7.66 3.01
CA GLN A 71 -12.71 7.07 3.54
C GLN A 71 -13.12 5.80 2.78
N GLN A 72 -13.03 5.81 1.44
CA GLN A 72 -13.32 4.64 0.62
C GLN A 72 -12.32 3.51 0.87
N ILE A 73 -11.04 3.85 1.04
CA ILE A 73 -9.99 2.88 1.39
C ILE A 73 -10.33 2.23 2.73
N ASN A 74 -10.60 3.02 3.77
CA ASN A 74 -10.89 2.51 5.10
C ASN A 74 -12.12 1.58 5.09
N HIS A 75 -13.20 2.02 4.46
CA HIS A 75 -14.41 1.20 4.31
C HIS A 75 -14.14 -0.12 3.57
N PHE A 76 -13.33 -0.08 2.52
CA PHE A 76 -12.96 -1.26 1.78
C PHE A 76 -12.16 -2.25 2.64
N LEU A 77 -11.16 -1.75 3.37
CA LEU A 77 -10.34 -2.58 4.25
C LEU A 77 -11.19 -3.24 5.36
N GLU A 78 -12.10 -2.48 5.98
CA GLU A 78 -13.06 -3.02 6.96
C GLU A 78 -13.88 -4.19 6.39
N VAL A 79 -14.41 -4.02 5.18
CA VAL A 79 -15.18 -5.07 4.50
C VAL A 79 -14.30 -6.28 4.18
N GLU A 80 -13.07 -6.07 3.68
CA GLU A 80 -12.18 -7.19 3.35
C GLU A 80 -11.69 -7.96 4.58
N PHE A 81 -11.49 -7.30 5.73
CA PHE A 81 -11.22 -7.98 7.00
C PHE A 81 -12.39 -8.83 7.47
N SER A 82 -13.63 -8.38 7.28
CA SER A 82 -14.82 -9.13 7.69
C SER A 82 -15.15 -10.34 6.80
N LYS A 83 -14.59 -10.40 5.59
CA LYS A 83 -14.75 -11.54 4.68
C LYS A 83 -13.77 -12.66 5.06
N THR A 84 -14.23 -13.57 5.92
CA THR A 84 -13.56 -14.84 6.28
C THR A 84 -13.50 -15.80 5.08
N ALA A 85 -12.66 -15.51 4.09
CA ALA A 85 -12.30 -16.43 3.01
C ALA A 85 -10.88 -16.93 3.26
N GLY A 86 -10.65 -18.22 2.96
CA GLY A 86 -9.50 -19.01 3.39
C GLY A 86 -8.12 -18.33 3.28
N ILE A 87 -7.26 -18.69 4.22
CA ILE A 87 -5.94 -18.09 4.50
C ILE A 87 -5.07 -17.95 3.23
N ASP A 88 -5.12 -18.92 2.32
CA ASP A 88 -4.21 -19.01 1.16
C ASP A 88 -4.38 -17.88 0.12
N GLU A 89 -5.56 -17.28 -0.05
CA GLU A 89 -5.79 -16.27 -1.10
C GLU A 89 -5.46 -14.83 -0.65
N LYS A 90 -5.21 -14.59 0.65
CA LYS A 90 -5.12 -13.25 1.22
C LYS A 90 -3.77 -12.89 1.86
N HIS A 91 -2.76 -13.76 1.80
CA HIS A 91 -1.46 -13.51 2.47
C HIS A 91 -0.82 -12.17 2.12
N GLU A 92 -0.80 -11.82 0.84
CA GLU A 92 -0.22 -10.57 0.35
C GLU A 92 -0.93 -9.31 0.89
N PHE A 93 -2.26 -9.38 1.05
CA PHE A 93 -3.05 -8.33 1.68
C PHE A 93 -2.68 -8.19 3.16
N TYR A 94 -2.63 -9.31 3.90
CA TYR A 94 -2.25 -9.31 5.32
C TYR A 94 -0.82 -8.79 5.54
N ILE A 95 0.14 -9.20 4.71
CA ILE A 95 1.52 -8.72 4.77
C ILE A 95 1.56 -7.21 4.55
N SER A 96 0.88 -6.70 3.52
CA SER A 96 0.82 -5.27 3.23
C SER A 96 0.25 -4.47 4.42
N GLN A 97 -0.80 -4.97 5.08
CA GLN A 97 -1.40 -4.32 6.25
C GLN A 97 -0.49 -4.40 7.49
N LEU A 98 0.18 -5.53 7.75
CA LEU A 98 1.15 -5.66 8.83
C LEU A 98 2.31 -4.67 8.67
N VAL A 99 2.86 -4.55 7.45
CA VAL A 99 3.91 -3.57 7.13
C VAL A 99 3.40 -2.15 7.39
N LYS A 100 2.19 -1.81 6.95
CA LYS A 100 1.57 -0.49 7.17
C LYS A 100 1.41 -0.16 8.65
N TYR A 101 0.84 -1.08 9.44
CA TYR A 101 0.61 -0.86 10.87
C TYR A 101 1.92 -0.81 11.66
N GLY A 102 2.91 -1.64 11.31
CA GLY A 102 4.25 -1.58 11.89
C GLY A 102 4.95 -0.23 11.62
N LEU A 103 4.90 0.28 10.38
CA LEU A 103 5.49 1.56 10.01
C LEU A 103 4.80 2.77 10.66
N THR A 104 3.52 2.64 11.02
CA THR A 104 2.73 3.69 11.68
C THR A 104 2.73 3.56 13.20
N PHE A 105 3.41 2.55 13.77
CA PHE A 105 3.36 2.22 15.19
C PHE A 105 1.92 2.07 15.72
N ASN A 106 1.00 1.60 14.88
CA ASN A 106 -0.40 1.37 15.26
C ASN A 106 -0.54 -0.03 15.86
N GLU A 107 -0.17 -0.17 17.13
CA GLU A 107 -0.19 -1.44 17.87
C GLU A 107 -1.59 -2.07 17.88
N LEU A 108 -2.64 -1.27 18.08
CA LEU A 108 -4.01 -1.77 18.17
C LEU A 108 -4.44 -2.51 16.91
N GLU A 109 -4.28 -1.88 15.74
CA GLU A 109 -4.67 -2.49 14.47
C GLU A 109 -3.72 -3.61 14.06
N PHE A 110 -2.43 -3.51 14.40
CA PHE A 110 -1.46 -4.58 14.19
C PHE A 110 -1.85 -5.86 14.96
N SER A 111 -2.16 -5.74 16.25
CA SER A 111 -2.55 -6.87 17.10
C SER A 111 -3.88 -7.47 16.67
N LYS A 112 -4.89 -6.64 16.34
CA LYS A 112 -6.17 -7.13 15.80
C LYS A 112 -5.97 -7.97 14.54
N LEU A 113 -5.05 -7.54 13.67
CA LEU A 113 -4.77 -8.24 12.42
C LEU A 113 -4.13 -9.62 12.62
N LEU A 114 -3.27 -9.78 13.65
CA LEU A 114 -2.64 -11.06 13.97
C LEU A 114 -3.55 -12.05 14.71
N LEU A 115 -4.59 -11.55 15.37
CA LEU A 115 -5.51 -12.34 16.20
C LEU A 115 -6.79 -12.76 15.46
N ASN A 116 -6.97 -12.29 14.22
CA ASN A 116 -8.03 -12.70 13.29
C ASN A 116 -7.61 -13.95 12.51
#